data_AF-A0A7W9E1Q4-F1
#
_entry.id   AF-A0A7W9E1Q4-F1
#
_cell.length_a   1.000
_cell.length_b   1.000
_cell.length_c   1.000
_cell.angle_alpha   90.00
_cell.angle_beta   90.00
_cell.angle_gamma   90.00
#
_symmetry.space_group_name_H-M   'P 1'
#
loop_
_entity.id
_entity.type
_entity.pdbx_description
1 polymer ?
#
loop_
_entity_poly.entity_id
_entity_poly.type
_entity_poly.pdbx_seq_one_letter_code
_entity_poly.pdbx_strand_id
1 'polypeptide(L)'
;MKFLLVLMIVFSFIGGFSINGVWSFLFQFEFIDMLNMIKMGNQSSSEVVAWIAILIGHIGIISLPFLTKNIYFKVVLLSAPLLFILGFIASVSILAIVFLFPLIITWIIAVIYRNKIKRYRDE
;
A
#
# COMPACT_ATOMS: atom_id res chain seq x y z
N MET A 1 9.48 15.20 -3.70
CA MET A 1 8.16 14.52 -3.75
C MET A 1 8.12 13.38 -4.75
N LYS A 2 8.32 13.60 -6.06
CA LYS A 2 8.19 12.54 -7.09
C LYS A 2 8.98 11.27 -6.78
N PHE A 3 10.24 11.41 -6.37
CA PHE A 3 11.08 10.28 -5.96
C PHE A 3 10.46 9.45 -4.82
N LEU A 4 9.93 10.10 -3.77
CA LEU A 4 9.26 9.41 -2.66
C LEU A 4 8.03 8.63 -3.13
N LEU A 5 7.24 9.21 -4.05
CA LEU A 5 6.06 8.54 -4.59
C LEU A 5 6.43 7.32 -5.44
N VAL A 6 7.52 7.40 -6.20
CA VAL A 6 8.06 6.23 -6.93
C VAL A 6 8.53 5.16 -5.96
N LEU A 7 9.24 5.52 -4.89
CA LEU A 7 9.64 4.56 -3.86
C LEU A 7 8.43 3.90 -3.19
N MET A 8 7.34 4.64 -2.94
CA MET A 8 6.12 4.07 -2.39
C MET A 8 5.52 3.01 -3.31
N ILE A 9 5.54 3.22 -4.64
CA ILE A 9 5.10 2.20 -5.61
C ILE A 9 6.02 0.98 -5.55
N VAL A 10 7.34 1.18 -5.57
CA VAL A 10 8.31 0.08 -5.50
C VAL A 10 8.08 -0.75 -4.23
N PHE A 11 7.91 -0.11 -3.08
CA PHE A 11 7.71 -0.81 -1.81
C PHE A 11 6.32 -1.41 -1.64
N SER A 12 5.28 -0.94 -2.36
CA SER A 12 3.98 -1.62 -2.37
C SER A 12 4.02 -2.95 -3.12
N PHE A 13 4.99 -3.17 -4.03
CA PHE A 13 5.15 -4.44 -4.75
C PHE A 13 6.21 -5.38 -4.15
N ILE A 14 7.33 -4.82 -3.65
CA ILE A 14 8.56 -5.59 -3.37
C ILE A 14 8.68 -6.08 -1.92
N GLY A 15 7.78 -5.67 -1.01
CA GLY A 15 7.71 -6.33 0.29
C GLY A 15 7.62 -7.84 0.11
N GLY A 16 8.37 -8.61 0.89
CA GLY A 16 8.44 -10.06 0.71
C GLY A 16 8.63 -10.76 2.03
N PHE A 17 8.06 -11.95 2.13
CA PHE A 17 8.14 -12.78 3.32
C PHE A 17 8.42 -14.23 2.93
N SER A 18 9.20 -14.93 3.75
CA SER A 18 9.49 -16.34 3.56
C SER A 18 8.43 -17.17 4.28
N ILE A 19 7.68 -17.98 3.53
CA ILE A 19 6.81 -19.02 4.09
C ILE A 19 7.52 -20.34 3.86
N ASN A 20 7.89 -21.05 4.92
CA ASN A 20 8.54 -22.36 4.85
C ASN A 20 9.79 -22.42 3.94
N GLY A 21 10.56 -21.32 3.88
CA GLY A 21 11.79 -21.24 3.09
C GLY A 21 11.60 -20.75 1.65
N VAL A 22 10.36 -20.54 1.20
CA VAL A 22 10.06 -19.96 -0.12
C VAL A 22 9.79 -18.47 0.03
N TRP A 23 10.57 -17.65 -0.68
CA TRP A 23 10.32 -16.21 -0.76
C TRP A 23 9.07 -15.93 -1.59
N SER A 24 8.06 -15.33 -0.98
CA SER A 24 6.91 -14.78 -1.67
C SER A 24 6.94 -13.25 -1.61
N PHE A 25 6.66 -12.61 -2.73
CA PHE A 25 6.51 -11.15 -2.81
C PHE A 25 5.04 -10.76 -2.54
N LEU A 26 4.81 -9.55 -2.05
CA LEU A 26 3.45 -9.00 -1.89
C LEU A 26 2.67 -9.09 -3.20
N PHE A 27 3.32 -8.84 -4.34
CA PHE A 27 2.71 -9.05 -5.65
C PHE A 27 2.20 -10.48 -5.86
N GLN A 28 3.01 -11.50 -5.54
CA GLN A 28 2.61 -12.89 -5.72
C GLN A 28 1.43 -13.22 -4.81
N PHE A 29 1.49 -12.80 -3.54
CA PHE A 29 0.41 -12.96 -2.59
C PHE A 29 -0.89 -12.30 -3.09
N GLU A 30 -0.83 -11.03 -3.49
CA GLU A 30 -1.98 -10.22 -3.90
C GLU A 30 -2.65 -10.72 -5.18
N PHE A 31 -1.87 -11.02 -6.22
CA PHE A 31 -2.42 -11.23 -7.56
C PHE A 31 -2.51 -12.71 -7.97
N ILE A 32 -1.71 -13.58 -7.35
CA ILE A 32 -1.65 -15.00 -7.71
C ILE A 32 -2.28 -15.85 -6.60
N ASP A 33 -1.73 -15.78 -5.38
CA ASP A 33 -2.11 -16.70 -4.31
C ASP A 33 -3.55 -16.44 -3.85
N MET A 34 -3.90 -15.19 -3.53
CA MET A 34 -5.26 -14.82 -3.11
C MET A 34 -6.31 -15.14 -4.19
N LEU A 35 -6.02 -14.86 -5.46
CA LEU A 35 -6.93 -15.17 -6.56
C LEU A 35 -7.19 -16.69 -6.66
N ASN A 36 -6.15 -17.50 -6.50
CA ASN A 36 -6.28 -18.95 -6.52
C ASN A 36 -7.07 -19.46 -5.31
N MET A 37 -6.81 -18.94 -4.11
CA MET A 37 -7.55 -19.32 -2.90
C MET A 37 -9.04 -18.96 -2.99
N ILE A 38 -9.37 -17.81 -3.59
CA ILE A 38 -10.76 -17.40 -3.87
C ILE A 38 -11.42 -18.38 -4.84
N LYS A 39 -10.76 -18.73 -5.95
CA LYS A 39 -11.29 -19.68 -6.94
C LYS A 39 -11.54 -21.06 -6.35
N MET A 40 -10.73 -21.48 -5.38
CA MET A 40 -10.89 -22.75 -4.66
C MET A 40 -11.97 -22.70 -3.58
N GLY A 41 -12.57 -21.53 -3.31
CA GLY A 41 -13.57 -21.35 -2.26
C GLY A 41 -13.00 -21.38 -0.84
N ASN A 42 -11.68 -21.26 -0.69
CA ASN A 42 -10.96 -21.36 0.59
C ASN A 42 -10.80 -20.00 1.30
N GLN A 43 -11.63 -19.01 0.97
CA GLN A 43 -11.57 -17.66 1.54
C GLN A 43 -12.95 -17.23 2.04
N SER A 44 -12.97 -16.71 3.25
CA SER A 44 -14.11 -16.05 3.85
C SER A 44 -14.45 -14.75 3.10
N SER A 45 -15.72 -14.33 3.18
CA SER A 45 -16.15 -13.07 2.56
C SER A 45 -15.41 -11.85 3.12
N SER A 46 -15.02 -11.87 4.40
CA SER A 46 -14.20 -10.83 5.02
C SER A 46 -12.81 -10.72 4.40
N GLU A 47 -12.15 -11.84 4.09
CA GLU A 47 -10.83 -11.85 3.46
C GLU A 47 -10.91 -11.31 2.03
N VAL A 48 -11.97 -11.63 1.29
CA VAL A 48 -12.20 -11.07 -0.05
C VAL A 48 -12.38 -9.55 0.00
N VAL A 49 -13.13 -9.03 0.98
CA VAL A 49 -13.30 -7.59 1.17
C VAL A 49 -11.97 -6.91 1.52
N ALA A 50 -11.17 -7.52 2.40
CA ALA A 50 -9.85 -7.01 2.75
C ALA A 50 -8.90 -7.01 1.55
N TRP A 51 -8.93 -8.05 0.72
CA TRP A 51 -8.19 -8.13 -0.53
C TRP A 51 -8.58 -7.04 -1.53
N ILE A 52 -9.88 -6.79 -1.73
CA ILE A 52 -10.36 -5.68 -2.56
C ILE A 52 -9.85 -4.33 -2.02
N ALA A 53 -9.84 -4.15 -0.70
CA ALA A 53 -9.29 -2.94 -0.09
C ALA A 53 -7.79 -2.77 -0.36
N ILE A 54 -7.00 -3.86 -0.32
CA ILE A 54 -5.59 -3.86 -0.73
C ILE A 54 -5.46 -3.38 -2.17
N LEU A 55 -6.22 -3.96 -3.11
CA LEU A 55 -6.16 -3.58 -4.53
C LEU A 55 -6.49 -2.10 -4.75
N ILE A 56 -7.54 -1.58 -4.09
CA ILE A 56 -7.91 -0.16 -4.17
C ILE A 56 -6.78 0.72 -3.60
N GLY A 57 -6.23 0.34 -2.45
CA GLY A 57 -5.08 1.02 -1.85
C GLY A 57 -3.87 1.04 -2.79
N HIS A 58 -3.58 -0.08 -3.44
CA HIS A 58 -2.48 -0.24 -4.39
C HIS A 58 -2.67 0.68 -5.61
N ILE A 59 -3.85 0.67 -6.24
CA ILE A 59 -4.19 1.58 -7.35
C ILE A 59 -4.04 3.03 -6.90
N GLY A 60 -4.50 3.35 -5.69
CA GLY A 60 -4.34 4.68 -5.10
C GLY A 60 -2.87 5.10 -4.99
N ILE A 61 -1.99 4.24 -4.50
CA ILE A 61 -0.53 4.50 -4.40
C ILE A 61 0.07 4.73 -5.79
N ILE A 62 -0.25 3.89 -6.76
CA ILE A 62 0.22 4.01 -8.16
C ILE A 62 -0.23 5.33 -8.79
N SER A 63 -1.42 5.81 -8.44
CA SER A 63 -1.96 7.07 -8.97
C SER A 63 -1.28 8.33 -8.43
N LEU A 64 -0.60 8.26 -7.28
CA LEU A 64 -0.07 9.43 -6.57
C LEU A 64 0.85 10.34 -7.41
N PRO A 65 1.81 9.84 -8.21
CA PRO A 65 2.68 10.69 -9.03
C PRO A 65 1.90 11.57 -10.00
N PHE A 66 0.79 11.07 -10.54
CA PHE A 66 -0.06 11.75 -11.51
C PHE A 66 -1.00 12.77 -10.86
N LEU A 67 -1.34 12.56 -9.58
CA LEU A 67 -2.24 13.44 -8.83
C LEU A 67 -1.54 14.61 -8.15
N THR A 68 -0.22 14.77 -8.24
CA THR A 68 0.55 15.78 -7.47
C THR A 68 0.07 17.23 -7.56
N LYS A 69 -0.63 17.62 -8.64
CA LYS A 69 -1.21 18.97 -8.81
C LYS A 69 -2.71 19.04 -8.53
N ASN A 70 -3.35 17.90 -8.27
CA ASN A 70 -4.79 17.80 -8.07
C ASN A 70 -5.18 18.13 -6.61
N ILE A 71 -6.38 18.68 -6.42
CA ILE A 71 -6.97 18.95 -5.10
C ILE A 71 -7.09 17.68 -4.23
N TYR A 72 -7.32 16.53 -4.87
CA TYR A 72 -7.46 15.24 -4.19
C TYR A 72 -6.12 14.62 -3.76
N PHE A 73 -4.98 15.18 -4.17
CA PHE A 73 -3.66 14.63 -3.86
C PHE A 73 -3.46 14.34 -2.38
N LYS A 74 -3.83 15.30 -1.51
CA LYS A 74 -3.68 15.15 -0.05
C LYS A 74 -4.53 14.00 0.47
N VAL A 75 -5.76 13.88 -0.02
CA VAL A 75 -6.68 12.83 0.40
C VAL A 75 -6.11 11.48 0.01
N VAL A 76 -5.75 11.29 -1.26
CA VAL A 76 -5.19 10.01 -1.76
C VAL A 76 -3.86 9.68 -1.09
N LEU A 77 -2.98 10.69 -0.85
CA LEU A 77 -1.71 10.48 -0.16
C LEU A 77 -1.91 9.96 1.27
N LEU A 78 -2.99 10.32 1.94
CA LEU A 78 -3.30 9.84 3.29
C LEU A 78 -4.10 8.53 3.27
N SER A 79 -5.12 8.45 2.43
CA SER A 79 -6.07 7.33 2.45
C SER A 79 -5.54 6.08 1.75
N ALA A 80 -4.82 6.19 0.63
CA ALA A 80 -4.41 5.01 -0.13
C ALA A 80 -3.38 4.13 0.60
N PRO A 81 -2.28 4.67 1.16
CA PRO A 81 -1.34 3.88 1.95
C PRO A 81 -1.97 3.32 3.22
N LEU A 82 -2.85 4.10 3.87
CA LEU A 82 -3.57 3.64 5.06
C LEU A 82 -4.50 2.47 4.74
N LEU A 83 -5.29 2.57 3.66
CA LEU A 83 -6.19 1.51 3.21
C LEU A 83 -5.41 0.24 2.86
N PHE A 84 -4.26 0.40 2.19
CA PHE A 84 -3.36 -0.70 1.85
C PHE A 84 -2.85 -1.43 3.11
N ILE A 85 -2.35 -0.68 4.10
CA ILE A 85 -1.86 -1.24 5.38
C ILE A 85 -2.98 -1.96 6.14
N LEU A 86 -4.15 -1.33 6.26
CA LEU A 86 -5.29 -1.93 6.96
C LEU A 86 -5.79 -3.20 6.26
N GLY A 87 -5.83 -3.20 4.94
CA GLY A 87 -6.17 -4.39 4.15
C GLY A 87 -5.19 -5.54 4.39
N PHE A 88 -3.89 -5.26 4.47
CA PHE A 88 -2.87 -6.27 4.78
C PHE A 88 -2.96 -6.82 6.19
N ILE A 89 -3.19 -5.95 7.19
CA ILE A 89 -3.37 -6.38 8.58
C ILE A 89 -4.61 -7.28 8.69
N ALA A 90 -5.69 -6.94 7.97
CA ALA A 90 -6.92 -7.71 7.96
C ALA A 90 -6.82 -9.03 7.19
N SER A 91 -6.00 -9.10 6.13
CA SER A 91 -5.89 -10.30 5.28
C SER A 91 -4.85 -11.31 5.77
N VAL A 92 -3.79 -10.84 6.46
CA VAL A 92 -2.65 -11.69 6.82
C VAL A 92 -2.48 -11.76 8.32
N SER A 93 -1.98 -10.68 8.93
CA SER A 93 -1.80 -10.53 10.38
C SER A 93 -1.21 -9.16 10.70
N ILE A 94 -1.22 -8.79 11.97
CA ILE A 94 -0.50 -7.60 12.44
C ILE A 94 1.01 -7.65 12.17
N LEU A 95 1.60 -8.85 12.09
CA LEU A 95 3.02 -9.04 11.76
C LEU A 95 3.36 -8.60 10.33
N ALA A 96 2.36 -8.50 9.45
CA ALA A 96 2.54 -8.00 8.09
C ALA A 96 3.12 -6.58 8.04
N ILE A 97 2.93 -5.78 9.10
CA ILE A 97 3.50 -4.43 9.24
C ILE A 97 5.03 -4.44 9.06
N VAL A 98 5.72 -5.52 9.48
CA VAL A 98 7.18 -5.63 9.36
C VAL A 98 7.60 -5.56 7.89
N PHE A 99 6.86 -6.20 6.99
CA PHE A 99 7.15 -6.19 5.55
C PHE A 99 6.76 -4.86 4.89
N LEU A 100 5.78 -4.16 5.46
CA LEU A 100 5.33 -2.85 5.01
C LEU A 100 6.18 -1.69 5.53
N PHE A 101 7.16 -1.96 6.40
CA PHE A 101 7.96 -0.93 7.06
C PHE A 101 8.63 0.05 6.08
N PRO A 102 9.25 -0.38 4.96
CA PRO A 102 9.80 0.56 3.98
C PRO A 102 8.75 1.46 3.34
N LEU A 103 7.55 0.93 3.06
CA LEU A 103 6.42 1.69 2.55
C LEU A 103 5.93 2.71 3.58
N ILE A 104 5.80 2.31 4.84
CA ILE A 104 5.34 3.17 5.95
C ILE A 104 6.30 4.34 6.15
N ILE A 105 7.61 4.09 6.17
CA ILE A 105 8.62 5.15 6.31
C ILE A 105 8.52 6.15 5.16
N THR A 106 8.55 5.66 3.92
CA THR A 106 8.51 6.55 2.75
C THR A 106 7.23 7.37 2.69
N TRP A 107 6.10 6.77 3.09
CA TRP A 107 4.82 7.45 3.22
C TRP A 107 4.85 8.57 4.27
N ILE A 108 5.33 8.29 5.49
CA ILE A 108 5.45 9.31 6.55
C ILE A 108 6.31 10.48 6.09
N ILE A 109 7.46 10.20 5.47
CA ILE A 109 8.35 11.23 4.92
C ILE A 109 7.63 12.06 3.85
N ALA A 110 6.86 11.41 2.96
CA ALA A 110 6.08 12.12 1.92
C ALA A 110 5.03 13.05 2.52
N VAL A 111 4.32 12.62 3.57
CA VAL A 111 3.32 13.44 4.29
C VAL A 111 3.97 14.65 4.96
N ILE A 112 5.09 14.45 5.67
CA ILE A 112 5.83 15.53 6.33
C ILE A 112 6.34 16.54 5.30
N TYR A 113 6.99 16.05 4.24
CA TYR A 113 7.53 16.88 3.17
C TYR A 113 6.44 17.72 2.49
N ARG A 114 5.25 17.13 2.26
CA ARG A 114 4.08 17.84 1.71
C ARG A 114 3.62 18.98 2.61
N ASN A 115 3.52 18.73 3.91
CA ASN A 115 3.04 19.73 4.87
C ASN A 115 4.04 20.89 5.01
N LYS A 116 5.36 20.59 4.97
CA LYS A 116 6.41 21.60 4.94
C LYS A 116 6.27 22.52 3.73
N ILE A 117 6.10 21.98 2.53
CA ILE A 117 5.91 22.78 1.30
C ILE A 117 4.66 23.67 1.38
N LYS A 118 3.55 23.15 1.91
CA LYS A 118 2.32 23.94 2.03
C LYS A 118 2.56 25.16 2.95
N ARG A 119 3.20 24.95 4.09
CA ARG A 119 3.48 26.02 5.06
C ARG A 119 4.28 27.17 4.44
N TYR A 120 5.34 26.88 3.68
CA TYR A 120 6.14 27.92 3.00
C TYR A 120 5.40 28.67 1.87
N ARG A 121 4.28 28.15 1.36
CA ARG A 121 3.47 28.85 0.35
C ARG A 121 2.45 29.78 1.00
N ASP A 122 2.04 29.48 2.23
CA ASP A 122 1.04 30.22 2.97
C ASP A 122 1.67 31.34 3.85
N GLU A 123 3.01 31.37 3.96
CA GLU A 123 3.85 32.43 4.59
C GLU A 123 4.36 33.41 3.53
#